data_AF-A0A9X1B609-F1
#
_entry.id   AF-A0A9X1B609-F1
#
_cell.length_a   1.000
_cell.length_b   1.000
_cell.length_c   1.000
_cell.angle_alpha   90.00
_cell.angle_beta   90.00
_cell.angle_gamma   90.00
#
_symmetry.space_group_name_H-M   'P 1'
#
loop_
_entity.id
_entity.type
_entity.pdbx_description
1 polymer ?
#
loop_
_entity_poly.entity_id
_entity_poly.type
_entity_poly.pdbx_seq_one_letter_code
_entity_poly.pdbx_strand_id
1 'polypeptide(L)'
;MHIEAIYDQGRLEFQRPVTLKHQRLRVRVEIPDQEILDAQAPSLPTYVLADFPAEIRDKVERMTAIAEQARQEMLPASATADTESEEAQQRWAAVELRNASRAEQGRMP
;
A
#
# COMPACT_ATOMS: atom_id res chain seq x y z
N MET A 1 -12.93 31.56 14.64
CA MET A 1 -12.35 31.88 15.97
C MET A 1 -11.20 30.91 16.17
N HIS A 2 -10.00 31.41 16.49
CA HIS A 2 -8.81 30.58 16.76
C HIS A 2 -8.57 30.56 18.27
N ILE A 3 -8.32 29.36 18.82
CA ILE A 3 -7.97 29.18 20.23
C ILE A 3 -6.60 28.50 20.24
N GLU A 4 -5.66 29.10 20.94
CA GLU A 4 -4.35 28.49 21.15
C GLU A 4 -4.45 27.39 22.21
N ALA A 5 -3.90 26.23 21.89
CA ALA A 5 -3.80 25.08 22.78
C ALA A 5 -2.37 24.55 22.73
N ILE A 6 -1.95 23.95 23.84
CA ILE A 6 -0.67 23.28 23.96
C ILE A 6 -0.92 21.80 23.64
N TYR A 7 -0.15 21.25 22.71
CA TYR A 7 -0.11 19.82 22.48
C TYR A 7 0.97 19.20 23.36
N ASP A 8 0.59 18.28 24.24
CA ASP A 8 1.51 17.52 25.08
C ASP A 8 1.13 16.04 25.07
N GLN A 9 2.03 15.18 24.59
CA GLN A 9 1.90 13.72 24.58
C GLN A 9 0.52 13.19 24.09
N GLY A 10 -0.03 13.77 23.04
CA GLY A 10 -1.34 13.35 22.50
C GLY A 10 -2.56 14.01 23.14
N ARG A 11 -2.37 14.96 24.06
CA ARG A 11 -3.43 15.77 24.66
C ARG A 11 -3.33 17.21 24.20
N LEU A 12 -4.48 17.85 24.00
CA LEU A 12 -4.59 19.28 23.74
C LEU A 12 -5.09 19.96 24.99
N GLU A 13 -4.28 20.87 25.54
CA GLU A 13 -4.60 21.65 26.72
C GLU A 13 -4.86 23.11 26.35
N PHE A 14 -5.96 23.68 26.83
CA PHE A 14 -6.25 25.09 26.60
C PHE A 14 -5.51 25.94 27.63
N GLN A 15 -4.79 26.97 27.17
CA GLN A 15 -4.09 27.90 28.07
C GLN A 15 -5.04 28.69 28.98
N ARG A 16 -6.31 28.79 28.61
CA ARG A 16 -7.37 29.43 29.39
C ARG A 16 -8.55 28.46 29.53
N PRO A 17 -9.25 28.46 30.66
CA PRO A 17 -10.45 27.66 30.83
C PRO A 17 -11.53 28.13 29.82
N VAL A 18 -11.91 27.24 28.90
CA VAL A 18 -12.96 27.50 27.90
C VAL A 18 -14.18 26.66 28.25
N THR A 19 -15.30 27.33 28.52
CA THR A 19 -16.59 26.64 28.73
C THR A 19 -17.31 26.50 27.40
N LEU A 20 -17.39 25.26 26.91
CA LEU A 20 -18.08 24.96 25.65
C LEU A 20 -19.52 24.55 25.93
N LYS A 21 -20.44 24.96 25.05
CA LYS A 21 -21.88 24.64 25.20
C LYS A 21 -22.18 23.14 25.07
N HIS A 22 -21.30 22.40 24.40
CA HIS A 22 -21.45 20.96 24.16
C HIS A 22 -20.26 20.22 24.75
N GLN A 23 -20.50 19.02 25.28
CA GLN A 23 -19.44 18.18 25.87
C GLN A 23 -18.48 17.60 24.82
N ARG A 24 -18.96 17.31 23.61
CA ARG A 24 -18.15 16.70 22.54
C ARG A 24 -18.31 17.48 21.25
N LEU A 25 -17.19 17.94 20.71
CA LEU A 25 -17.15 18.71 19.47
C LEU A 25 -15.91 18.33 18.69
N ARG A 26 -16.04 18.31 17.36
CA ARG A 26 -14.94 18.00 16.45
C ARG A 26 -14.14 19.28 16.23
N VAL A 27 -12.84 19.20 16.50
CA VAL A 27 -11.89 20.30 16.29
C VAL A 27 -10.98 19.95 15.11
N ARG A 28 -10.61 20.97 14.33
CA ARG A 28 -9.55 20.90 13.33
C ARG A 28 -8.32 21.56 13.92
N VAL A 29 -7.20 20.86 13.88
CA VAL A 29 -5.92 21.34 14.41
C VAL A 29 -4.96 21.47 13.23
N GLU A 30 -4.28 22.59 13.14
CA GLU A 30 -3.23 22.82 12.16
C GLU A 30 -1.90 22.56 12.86
N ILE A 31 -1.22 21.50 12.44
CA ILE A 31 0.09 21.09 12.96
C ILE A 31 1.04 21.09 11.78
N PRO A 32 2.20 21.75 11.86
CA PRO A 32 3.22 21.67 10.81
C PRO A 32 3.66 20.23 10.59
N ASP A 33 3.79 19.79 9.33
CA ASP A 33 4.14 18.41 8.98
C ASP A 33 5.47 17.95 9.63
N GLN A 34 6.42 18.88 9.83
CA GLN A 34 7.70 18.60 10.50
C GLN A 34 7.56 18.11 11.95
N GLU A 35 6.44 18.40 12.62
CA GLU A 35 6.16 17.99 14.00
C GLU A 35 5.43 16.64 14.07
N ILE A 36 5.02 16.10 12.91
CA ILE A 36 4.35 14.81 12.81
C ILE A 36 5.42 13.76 12.53
N LEU A 37 5.67 12.91 13.52
CA LEU A 37 6.37 11.65 13.26
C LEU A 37 5.39 10.76 12.50
N ASP A 38 5.61 10.59 11.21
CA ASP A 38 4.91 9.55 10.45
C ASP A 38 5.07 8.24 11.21
N ALA A 39 3.94 7.57 11.48
CA ALA A 39 3.98 6.21 11.98
C ALA A 39 4.83 5.42 10.99
N GLN A 40 6.04 5.07 11.40
CA GLN A 40 7.01 4.39 10.56
C GLN A 40 6.28 3.28 9.82
N ALA A 41 6.22 3.38 8.50
CA ALA A 41 5.70 2.32 7.66
C ALA A 41 6.33 1.02 8.17
N PRO A 42 5.53 -0.02 8.50
CA PRO A 42 6.04 -1.19 9.18
C PRO A 42 7.24 -1.71 8.39
N SER A 43 8.44 -1.54 8.94
CA SER A 43 9.66 -1.92 8.26
C SER A 43 9.62 -3.42 8.11
N LEU A 44 9.66 -3.91 6.88
CA LEU A 44 9.78 -5.35 6.66
C LEU A 44 11.05 -5.83 7.38
N PRO A 45 11.00 -6.98 8.08
CA PRO A 45 12.18 -7.53 8.70
C PRO A 45 13.28 -7.72 7.65
N THR A 46 14.48 -7.23 7.97
CA THR A 46 15.65 -7.41 7.11
C THR A 46 16.22 -8.80 7.40
N TYR A 47 16.25 -9.67 6.39
CA TYR A 47 16.84 -11.00 6.50
C TYR A 47 18.22 -11.01 5.85
N VAL A 48 19.20 -11.64 6.51
CA VAL A 48 20.55 -11.82 5.95
C VAL A 48 20.64 -13.21 5.32
N LEU A 49 20.99 -13.28 4.05
CA LEU A 49 21.03 -14.55 3.30
C LEU A 49 22.01 -15.57 3.91
N ALA A 50 23.03 -15.11 4.63
CA ALA A 50 24.01 -15.95 5.32
C ALA A 50 23.40 -16.80 6.45
N ASP A 51 22.26 -16.39 7.01
CA ASP A 51 21.59 -17.09 8.11
C ASP A 51 20.81 -18.33 7.65
N PHE A 52 20.65 -18.52 6.33
CA PHE A 52 19.88 -19.62 5.77
C PHE A 52 20.76 -20.84 5.45
N PRO A 53 20.19 -22.06 5.47
CA PRO A 53 20.88 -23.28 5.07
C PRO A 53 21.48 -23.20 3.65
N ALA A 54 22.54 -23.96 3.39
CA ALA A 54 23.22 -23.98 2.09
C ALA A 54 22.26 -24.19 0.90
N GLU A 55 21.30 -25.10 1.04
CA GLU A 55 20.31 -25.38 -0.01
C GLU A 55 19.50 -24.14 -0.44
N ILE A 56 19.15 -23.27 0.51
CA ILE A 56 18.39 -22.05 0.24
C ILE A 56 19.29 -21.01 -0.44
N ARG A 57 20.56 -20.90 -0.04
CA ARG A 57 21.52 -20.00 -0.65
C ARG A 57 21.78 -20.38 -2.11
N ASP A 58 21.98 -21.66 -2.39
CA ASP A 58 22.17 -22.19 -3.75
C ASP A 58 20.92 -21.97 -4.62
N LYS A 59 19.74 -22.07 -4.03
CA LYS A 59 18.47 -21.79 -4.73
C LYS A 59 18.34 -20.31 -5.08
N VAL A 60 18.65 -19.41 -4.14
CA VAL A 60 18.62 -17.95 -4.37
C VAL A 60 19.62 -17.59 -5.46
N GLU A 61 20.84 -18.12 -5.42
CA GLU A 61 21.86 -17.88 -6.45
C GLU A 61 21.39 -18.31 -7.84
N ARG A 62 20.84 -19.54 -7.96
CA ARG A 62 20.26 -20.02 -9.22
C ARG A 62 19.12 -19.11 -9.71
N MET A 63 18.23 -18.69 -8.82
CA MET A 63 17.12 -17.80 -9.18
C MET A 63 17.62 -16.42 -9.62
N THR A 64 18.64 -15.87 -8.96
CA THR A 64 19.24 -14.59 -9.37
C THR A 64 19.91 -14.68 -10.72
N ALA A 65 20.59 -15.79 -11.03
CA ALA A 65 21.21 -16.01 -12.35
C ALA A 65 20.15 -16.08 -13.46
N ILE A 66 19.04 -16.81 -13.22
CA ILE A 66 17.91 -16.88 -14.18
C ILE A 66 17.29 -15.50 -14.38
N ALA A 67 17.06 -14.75 -13.29
CA ALA A 67 16.47 -13.42 -13.36
C ALA A 67 17.36 -12.42 -14.10
N GLU A 68 18.68 -12.51 -13.91
CA GLU A 68 19.64 -11.66 -14.61
C GLU A 68 19.72 -12.00 -16.10
N GLN A 69 19.70 -13.28 -16.44
CA GLN A 69 19.60 -13.71 -17.85
C GLN A 69 18.31 -13.19 -18.49
N ALA A 70 17.16 -13.33 -17.81
CA ALA A 70 15.88 -12.85 -18.31
C ALA A 70 15.81 -11.32 -18.44
N ARG A 71 16.58 -10.58 -17.63
CA ARG A 71 16.71 -9.11 -17.77
C ARG A 71 17.53 -8.71 -18.98
N GLN A 72 18.55 -9.49 -19.33
CA GLN A 72 19.44 -9.23 -20.46
C GLN A 72 18.84 -9.68 -21.79
N GLU A 73 17.95 -10.66 -21.77
CA GLU A 73 17.12 -11.01 -22.92
C GLU A 73 16.18 -9.84 -23.24
N MET A 74 16.32 -9.27 -24.45
CA MET A 74 15.32 -8.36 -24.97
C MET A 74 13.97 -9.09 -24.95
N LEU A 75 12.99 -8.49 -24.28
CA LEU A 75 11.61 -8.96 -24.32
C LEU A 75 11.23 -9.17 -25.80
N PRO A 76 10.70 -10.35 -26.17
CA PRO A 76 10.32 -10.60 -27.54
C PRO A 76 9.32 -9.53 -27.98
N ALA A 77 9.37 -9.09 -29.24
CA ALA A 77 8.48 -8.05 -29.76
C ALA A 77 6.98 -8.37 -29.54
N SER A 78 6.63 -9.65 -29.33
CA SER A 78 5.30 -10.13 -28.94
C SER A 78 4.89 -9.81 -27.49
N ALA A 79 5.82 -9.46 -26.61
CA ALA A 79 5.55 -9.00 -25.24
C ALA A 79 5.30 -7.49 -25.16
N THR A 80 5.78 -6.73 -26.15
CA THR A 80 5.48 -5.29 -26.34
C THR A 80 4.39 -5.03 -27.37
N ALA A 81 3.92 -6.07 -28.05
CA ALA A 81 2.79 -5.95 -28.93
C ALA A 81 1.54 -5.85 -28.05
N ASP A 82 0.96 -4.66 -27.96
CA ASP A 82 -0.44 -4.40 -27.61
C ASP A 82 -1.40 -5.08 -28.60
N THR A 83 -1.07 -6.27 -29.10
CA THR A 83 -2.01 -7.14 -29.77
C THR A 83 -2.70 -7.92 -28.66
N GLU A 84 -3.55 -7.20 -27.92
CA GLU A 84 -4.66 -7.83 -27.22
C GLU A 84 -5.39 -8.66 -28.27
N SER A 85 -5.04 -9.94 -28.36
CA SER A 85 -5.74 -10.90 -29.19
C SER A 85 -7.23 -10.77 -28.85
N GLU A 86 -8.12 -10.80 -29.84
CA GLU A 86 -9.57 -10.71 -29.63
C GLU A 86 -10.04 -11.74 -28.58
N GLU A 87 -9.33 -12.87 -28.47
CA GLU A 87 -9.54 -13.91 -27.46
C GLU A 87 -9.24 -13.43 -26.02
N ALA A 88 -8.24 -12.57 -25.82
CA ALA A 88 -7.92 -11.96 -24.54
C ALA A 88 -8.98 -10.92 -24.12
N GLN A 89 -9.45 -10.10 -25.07
CA GLN A 89 -10.55 -9.15 -24.82
C GLN A 89 -11.85 -9.88 -24.49
N GLN A 90 -12.15 -10.98 -25.18
CA GLN A 90 -13.31 -11.83 -24.86
C GLN A 90 -13.20 -12.45 -23.46
N ARG A 91 -12.00 -12.86 -23.03
CA ARG A 91 -11.76 -13.37 -21.67
C ARG A 91 -12.00 -12.31 -20.61
N TRP A 92 -11.50 -11.09 -20.82
CA TRP A 92 -11.72 -9.97 -19.89
C TRP A 92 -13.19 -9.58 -19.80
N ALA A 93 -13.89 -9.47 -20.94
CA ALA A 93 -15.31 -9.17 -20.99
C ALA A 93 -16.16 -10.23 -20.25
N ALA A 94 -15.82 -11.52 -20.41
CA ALA A 94 -16.49 -12.60 -19.70
C ALA A 94 -16.28 -12.55 -18.18
N VAL A 95 -15.08 -12.15 -17.73
CA VAL A 95 -14.78 -11.95 -16.29
C VAL A 95 -15.56 -10.76 -15.74
N GLU A 96 -15.67 -9.67 -16.49
CA GLU A 96 -16.40 -8.46 -16.10
C GLU A 96 -17.92 -8.74 -15.95
N LEU A 97 -18.52 -9.43 -16.93
CA LEU A 97 -19.91 -9.91 -16.88
C LEU A 97 -20.19 -10.80 -15.67
N ARG A 98 -19.25 -11.70 -15.34
CA ARG A 98 -19.34 -12.57 -14.16
C ARG A 98 -19.25 -11.79 -12.86
N ASN A 99 -18.43 -10.75 -12.79
CA ASN A 99 -18.29 -9.92 -11.60
C ASN A 99 -19.52 -9.02 -11.39
N ALA A 100 -20.05 -8.43 -12.47
CA ALA A 100 -21.28 -7.64 -12.42
C ALA A 100 -22.48 -8.47 -11.92
N SER A 101 -22.67 -9.66 -12.49
CA SER A 101 -23.74 -10.57 -12.04
C SER A 101 -23.59 -11.05 -10.60
N ARG A 102 -22.36 -11.20 -10.09
CA ARG A 102 -22.11 -11.51 -8.67
C ARG A 102 -22.41 -10.34 -7.73
N ALA A 103 -22.10 -9.12 -8.16
CA ALA A 103 -22.42 -7.91 -7.42
C ALA A 103 -23.93 -7.70 -7.29
N GLU A 104 -24.69 -7.92 -8.38
CA GLU A 104 -26.16 -7.85 -8.39
C GLU A 104 -26.81 -8.94 -7.53
N GLN A 105 -26.21 -10.13 -7.47
CA GLN A 105 -26.69 -11.25 -6.66
C GLN A 105 -26.29 -11.15 -5.18
N GLY A 106 -25.72 -10.03 -4.73
CA GLY A 106 -25.38 -9.79 -3.32
C GLY A 106 -24.34 -10.77 -2.76
N ARG A 107 -23.60 -11.46 -3.63
CA ARG A 107 -22.55 -12.43 -3.27
C ARG A 107 -21.20 -11.82 -3.61
N MET A 108 -20.75 -10.89 -2.78
CA MET A 108 -19.33 -10.54 -2.71
C MET A 108 -18.58 -11.54 -1.81
N PRO A 109 -17.28 -11.79 -2.07
CA PRO A 109 -16.34 -12.21 -1.02
C PRO A 109 -16.12 -11.09 0.01
#